data_AF-A0A1G9N690-F1
#
_entry.id   AF-A0A1G9N690-F1
#
_cell.length_a   1.000
_cell.length_b   1.000
_cell.length_c   1.000
_cell.angle_alpha   90.00
_cell.angle_beta   90.00
_cell.angle_gamma   90.00
#
_symmetry.space_group_name_H-M   'P 1'
#
loop_
_entity.id
_entity.type
_entity.pdbx_description
1 polymer ?
#
loop_
_entity_poly.entity_id
_entity_poly.type
_entity_poly.pdbx_seq_one_letter_code
_entity_poly.pdbx_strand_id
1 'polypeptide(L)'
;MRWFAVDTGHELAIIDREIVARNDSGRQLKSVPPKAKKTDAYAQLDNLLTFLHLHDEQAGREVERWFLRSQSVPLRLVTEVWADESWRSWLRDLVVATDDGTAGLLRHADGEGLGIVDLDGESATVAADTVRIPHPALLPDLDDWRGFAAELGVRQRFDQLFREVHPLPDPLPADHVTAVDDWGGAAFEQQRHATSRASSLGYGLSGGYITTTIHEAGRRTTARYWVGAEHPEAEAVTGELHWLVDGALAPVAQVGPVAYSEGVRMARAIHAARKLEEAK
;
A
#
# COMPACT_ATOMS: atom_id res chain seq x y z
N MET A 1 8.42 -23.07 17.58
CA MET A 1 9.59 -23.00 16.69
C MET A 1 10.23 -24.37 16.61
N ARG A 2 10.56 -24.87 15.42
CA ARG A 2 11.08 -26.23 15.22
C ARG A 2 12.43 -26.18 14.49
N TRP A 3 13.44 -26.79 15.08
CA TRP A 3 14.76 -26.98 14.49
C TRP A 3 14.83 -28.35 13.81
N PHE A 4 15.55 -28.43 12.69
CA PHE A 4 15.70 -29.65 11.89
C PHE A 4 17.18 -30.03 11.85
N ALA A 5 17.51 -31.19 12.42
CA ALA A 5 18.87 -31.72 12.35
C ALA A 5 19.24 -32.09 10.91
N VAL A 6 20.48 -31.77 10.54
CA VAL A 6 21.08 -32.18 9.26
C VAL A 6 22.34 -32.98 9.52
N ASP A 7 22.75 -33.80 8.56
CA ASP A 7 23.89 -34.73 8.60
C ASP A 7 25.28 -34.06 8.63
N THR A 8 25.32 -32.77 8.99
CA THR A 8 26.54 -31.96 9.01
C THR A 8 26.94 -31.48 10.40
N GLY A 9 26.30 -31.97 11.48
CA GLY A 9 26.52 -31.50 12.85
C GLY A 9 25.90 -30.12 13.12
N HIS A 10 24.79 -29.83 12.43
CA HIS A 10 24.07 -28.57 12.54
C HIS A 10 22.57 -28.83 12.57
N GLU A 11 21.83 -27.87 13.10
CA GLU A 11 20.38 -27.81 12.96
C GLU A 11 19.98 -26.53 12.22
N LEU A 12 18.96 -26.62 11.38
CA LEU A 12 18.43 -25.52 10.58
C LEU A 12 17.02 -25.14 11.03
N ALA A 13 16.66 -23.87 10.89
CA ALA A 13 15.30 -23.37 11.11
C ALA A 13 15.06 -22.11 10.26
N ILE A 14 13.80 -21.73 10.09
CA ILE A 14 13.44 -20.38 9.61
C ILE A 14 13.19 -19.51 10.85
N ILE A 15 13.94 -18.43 10.98
CA ILE A 15 13.78 -17.40 12.02
C ILE A 15 13.81 -16.05 11.34
N ASP A 16 12.86 -15.18 11.66
CA ASP A 16 12.76 -13.83 11.10
C ASP A 16 12.84 -13.79 9.56
N ARG A 17 12.22 -14.80 8.92
CA ARG A 17 12.20 -14.99 7.45
C ARG A 17 13.57 -15.26 6.82
N GLU A 18 14.49 -15.82 7.60
CA GLU A 18 15.78 -16.28 7.11
C GLU A 18 16.04 -17.71 7.55
N ILE A 19 16.73 -18.49 6.71
CA ILE A 19 17.25 -19.79 7.12
C ILE A 19 18.48 -19.55 7.98
N VAL A 20 18.40 -19.99 9.24
CA VAL A 20 19.50 -19.91 10.20
C VAL A 20 20.02 -21.31 10.54
N ALA A 21 21.26 -21.37 11.00
CA ALA A 21 21.88 -22.60 11.48
C ALA A 21 22.35 -22.43 12.92
N ARG A 22 22.30 -23.51 13.70
CA ARG A 22 23.01 -23.62 14.98
C ARG A 22 23.86 -24.87 15.02
N ASN A 23 24.91 -24.84 15.84
CA ASN A 23 25.80 -25.99 16.07
C ASN A 23 25.24 -26.95 17.14
N ASP A 24 25.95 -28.04 17.39
CA ASP A 24 25.59 -29.05 18.40
C ASP A 24 25.52 -28.51 19.84
N SER A 25 26.15 -27.37 20.13
CA SER A 25 26.03 -26.70 21.44
C SER A 25 24.82 -25.73 21.51
N GLY A 26 23.95 -25.74 20.49
CA GLY A 26 22.76 -24.90 20.41
C GLY A 26 23.01 -23.44 20.04
N ARG A 27 24.26 -23.05 19.75
CA ARG A 27 24.64 -21.67 19.42
C ARG A 27 24.29 -21.37 17.97
N GLN A 28 23.44 -20.36 17.75
CA GLN A 28 23.14 -19.83 16.42
C GLN A 28 24.41 -19.24 15.79
N LEU A 29 24.64 -19.62 14.53
CA LEU A 29 25.77 -19.20 13.73
C LEU A 29 25.44 -17.92 12.96
N LYS A 30 26.48 -17.18 12.55
CA LYS A 30 26.33 -15.96 11.74
C LYS A 30 25.81 -16.23 10.33
N SER A 31 26.02 -17.45 9.81
CA SER A 31 25.58 -17.85 8.49
C SER A 31 25.42 -19.36 8.43
N VAL A 32 24.61 -19.83 7.48
CA VAL A 32 24.44 -21.27 7.23
C VAL A 32 25.72 -21.83 6.59
N PRO A 33 26.36 -22.86 7.18
CA PRO A 33 27.57 -23.45 6.65
C PRO A 33 27.40 -24.01 5.22
N PRO A 34 28.41 -23.94 4.34
CA PRO A 34 28.31 -24.42 2.96
C PRO A 34 27.93 -25.90 2.81
N LYS A 35 28.32 -26.75 3.77
CA LYS A 35 27.94 -28.17 3.78
C LYS A 35 26.44 -28.33 4.08
N ALA A 36 25.92 -27.58 5.06
CA ALA A 36 24.51 -27.62 5.42
C ALA A 36 23.60 -27.11 4.27
N LYS A 37 24.05 -26.12 3.49
CA LYS A 37 23.33 -25.61 2.30
C LYS A 37 23.11 -26.66 1.19
N LYS A 38 23.90 -27.73 1.16
CA LYS A 38 23.81 -28.79 0.15
C LYS A 38 22.89 -29.95 0.56
N THR A 39 22.28 -29.86 1.73
CA THR A 39 21.40 -30.91 2.26
C THR A 39 19.98 -30.75 1.74
N ASP A 40 19.25 -31.86 1.62
CA ASP A 40 17.84 -31.84 1.22
C ASP A 40 16.97 -31.02 2.19
N ALA A 41 17.31 -31.05 3.48
CA ALA A 41 16.62 -30.25 4.50
C ALA A 41 16.76 -28.74 4.23
N TYR A 42 17.94 -28.27 3.81
CA TYR A 42 18.11 -26.88 3.41
C TYR A 42 17.27 -26.55 2.18
N ALA A 43 17.27 -27.40 1.16
CA ALA A 43 16.47 -27.20 -0.05
C ALA A 43 14.95 -27.14 0.26
N GLN A 44 14.46 -27.96 1.19
CA GLN A 44 13.07 -27.92 1.63
C GLN A 44 12.74 -26.63 2.39
N LEU A 45 13.63 -26.18 3.28
CA LEU A 45 13.46 -24.90 3.99
C LEU A 45 13.52 -23.71 3.04
N ASP A 46 14.37 -23.75 2.01
CA ASP A 46 14.49 -22.70 0.98
C ASP A 46 13.24 -22.58 0.12
N ASN A 47 12.68 -23.73 -0.30
CA ASN A 47 11.40 -23.77 -0.99
C ASN A 47 10.25 -23.27 -0.10
N LEU A 48 10.22 -23.68 1.17
CA LEU A 48 9.24 -23.19 2.13
C LEU A 48 9.37 -21.68 2.35
N LEU A 49 10.59 -21.17 2.51
CA LEU A 49 10.83 -19.75 2.69
C LEU A 49 10.39 -18.93 1.47
N THR A 50 10.68 -19.43 0.27
CA THR A 50 10.20 -18.84 -0.99
C THR A 50 8.67 -18.77 -1.02
N PHE A 51 8.00 -19.86 -0.64
CA PHE A 51 6.54 -19.89 -0.54
C PHE A 51 6.02 -18.86 0.47
N LEU A 52 6.63 -18.77 1.66
CA LEU A 52 6.24 -17.81 2.69
C LEU A 52 6.40 -16.36 2.24
N HIS A 53 7.45 -16.03 1.48
CA HIS A 53 7.63 -14.69 0.91
C HIS A 53 6.55 -14.37 -0.12
N LEU A 54 6.27 -15.29 -1.05
CA LEU A 54 5.21 -15.09 -2.04
C LEU A 54 3.83 -14.92 -1.38
N HIS A 55 3.56 -15.68 -0.33
CA HIS A 55 2.33 -15.58 0.44
C HIS A 55 2.22 -14.24 1.20
N ASP A 56 3.30 -13.77 1.81
CA ASP A 56 3.35 -12.46 2.46
C ASP A 56 3.07 -11.31 1.48
N GLU A 57 3.69 -11.36 0.29
CA GLU A 57 3.43 -10.38 -0.77
C GLU A 57 1.98 -10.46 -1.27
N GLN A 58 1.43 -11.66 -1.41
CA GLN A 58 0.03 -11.83 -1.83
C GLN A 58 -0.94 -11.26 -0.80
N ALA A 59 -0.73 -11.53 0.49
CA ALA A 59 -1.53 -10.97 1.58
C ALA A 59 -1.48 -9.44 1.56
N GLY A 60 -0.27 -8.85 1.47
CA GLY A 60 -0.10 -7.40 1.39
C GLY A 60 -0.83 -6.77 0.20
N ARG A 61 -0.68 -7.35 -1.00
CA ARG A 61 -1.39 -6.87 -2.20
C ARG A 61 -2.91 -6.90 -2.05
N GLU A 62 -3.46 -7.87 -1.32
CA GLU A 62 -4.90 -7.95 -1.10
C GLU A 62 -5.37 -6.91 -0.07
N VAL A 63 -4.65 -6.74 1.04
CA VAL A 63 -4.97 -5.71 2.05
C VAL A 63 -4.86 -4.30 1.46
N GLU A 64 -3.80 -4.01 0.71
CA GLU A 64 -3.67 -2.74 -0.02
C GLU A 64 -4.81 -2.55 -1.04
N ARG A 65 -5.31 -3.62 -1.65
CA ARG A 65 -6.47 -3.55 -2.55
C ARG A 65 -7.75 -3.22 -1.79
N TRP A 66 -7.96 -3.77 -0.59
CA TRP A 66 -9.10 -3.40 0.25
C TRP A 66 -9.08 -1.92 0.60
N PHE A 67 -7.89 -1.41 0.97
CA PHE A 67 -7.63 0.01 1.23
C PHE A 67 -7.87 0.90 0.01
N LEU A 68 -7.14 0.69 -1.10
CA LEU A 68 -7.19 1.56 -2.29
C LEU A 68 -8.55 1.57 -3.01
N ARG A 69 -9.35 0.52 -2.81
CA ARG A 69 -10.69 0.43 -3.39
C ARG A 69 -11.81 0.72 -2.38
N SER A 70 -11.46 1.11 -1.15
CA SER A 70 -12.43 1.35 -0.06
C SER A 70 -13.48 0.24 0.05
N GLN A 71 -13.05 -1.02 -0.11
CA GLN A 71 -13.98 -2.15 -0.19
C GLN A 71 -14.58 -2.43 1.19
N SER A 72 -15.88 -2.72 1.20
CA SER A 72 -16.50 -3.40 2.35
C SER A 72 -15.98 -4.84 2.40
N VAL A 73 -15.17 -5.11 3.42
CA VAL A 73 -14.59 -6.43 3.70
C VAL A 73 -15.50 -7.14 4.69
N PRO A 74 -16.00 -8.36 4.39
CA PRO A 74 -16.74 -9.14 5.37
C PRO A 74 -15.92 -9.33 6.64
N LEU A 75 -16.50 -9.07 7.82
CA LEU A 75 -15.79 -9.24 9.09
C LEU A 75 -15.24 -10.67 9.23
N ARG A 76 -16.05 -11.66 8.85
CA ARG A 76 -15.65 -13.08 8.81
C ARG A 76 -14.37 -13.34 8.01
N LEU A 77 -14.12 -12.56 6.95
CA LEU A 77 -12.91 -12.74 6.15
C LEU A 77 -11.68 -12.27 6.95
N VAL A 78 -11.80 -11.12 7.61
CA VAL A 78 -10.72 -10.57 8.47
C VAL A 78 -10.41 -11.53 9.61
N THR A 79 -11.43 -12.08 10.27
CA THR A 79 -11.25 -13.01 11.39
C THR A 79 -10.60 -14.33 10.95
N GLU A 80 -11.00 -14.88 9.79
CA GLU A 80 -10.41 -16.12 9.25
C GLU A 80 -8.93 -15.95 8.88
N VAL A 81 -8.56 -14.82 8.26
CA VAL A 81 -7.16 -14.59 7.86
C VAL A 81 -6.28 -14.17 9.04
N TRP A 82 -6.84 -13.74 10.17
CA TRP A 82 -6.07 -13.22 11.32
C TRP A 82 -5.16 -14.26 12.00
N ALA A 83 -5.51 -15.55 11.91
CA ALA A 83 -4.67 -16.62 12.43
C ALA A 83 -3.34 -16.75 11.67
N ASP A 84 -3.32 -16.32 10.40
CA ASP A 84 -2.15 -16.30 9.54
C ASP A 84 -1.30 -15.06 9.82
N GLU A 85 -0.04 -15.28 10.19
CA GLU A 85 0.89 -14.19 10.54
C GLU A 85 1.15 -13.23 9.38
N SER A 86 1.17 -13.70 8.13
CA SER A 86 1.36 -12.82 6.98
C SER A 86 0.23 -11.80 6.94
N TRP A 87 -1.02 -12.25 6.89
CA TRP A 87 -2.20 -11.40 6.88
C TRP A 87 -2.31 -10.50 8.11
N ARG A 88 -2.13 -11.07 9.31
CA ARG A 88 -2.16 -10.32 10.56
C ARG A 88 -1.13 -9.20 10.58
N SER A 89 0.08 -9.44 10.07
CA SER A 89 1.13 -8.41 10.04
C SER A 89 0.78 -7.22 9.15
N TRP A 90 0.01 -7.45 8.07
CA TRP A 90 -0.47 -6.39 7.18
C TRP A 90 -1.71 -5.66 7.70
N LEU A 91 -2.55 -6.34 8.50
CA LEU A 91 -3.80 -5.80 9.04
C LEU A 91 -3.66 -5.11 10.39
N ARG A 92 -2.77 -5.61 11.24
CA ARG A 92 -2.54 -5.08 12.58
C ARG A 92 -2.18 -3.59 12.51
N ASP A 93 -2.77 -2.83 13.40
CA ASP A 93 -2.62 -1.39 13.57
C ASP A 93 -3.10 -0.53 12.38
N LEU A 94 -3.79 -1.12 11.40
CA LEU A 94 -4.59 -0.32 10.48
C LEU A 94 -5.80 0.24 11.21
N VAL A 95 -6.18 1.48 10.89
CA VAL A 95 -7.51 1.98 11.26
C VAL A 95 -8.51 1.21 10.41
N VAL A 96 -9.47 0.57 11.08
CA VAL A 96 -10.66 -0.01 10.45
C VAL A 96 -11.88 0.79 10.87
N ALA A 97 -12.87 0.87 10.00
CA ALA A 97 -14.11 1.59 10.26
C ALA A 97 -15.33 0.79 9.81
N THR A 98 -16.44 0.96 10.53
CA THR A 98 -17.77 0.43 10.18
C THR A 98 -18.66 1.53 9.60
N ASP A 99 -19.78 1.11 9.03
CA ASP A 99 -20.75 2.01 8.40
C ASP A 99 -21.49 2.90 9.40
N ASP A 100 -21.55 2.50 10.68
CA ASP A 100 -22.12 3.28 11.78
C ASP A 100 -21.16 4.33 12.37
N GLY A 101 -19.93 4.41 11.86
CA GLY A 101 -18.92 5.39 12.26
C GLY A 101 -17.96 4.90 13.34
N THR A 102 -18.10 3.67 13.86
CA THR A 102 -17.10 3.11 14.78
C THR A 102 -15.77 2.93 14.05
N ALA A 103 -14.68 3.49 14.61
CA ALA A 103 -13.35 3.41 14.02
C ALA A 103 -12.27 3.20 15.08
N GLY A 104 -11.25 2.43 14.74
CA GLY A 104 -10.14 2.16 15.65
C GLY A 104 -8.98 1.40 15.02
N LEU A 105 -7.82 1.46 15.69
CA LEU A 105 -6.65 0.66 15.34
C LEU A 105 -6.94 -0.81 15.61
N LEU A 106 -6.85 -1.64 14.58
CA LEU A 106 -7.09 -3.08 14.69
C LEU A 106 -6.00 -3.77 15.50
N ARG A 107 -6.36 -4.36 16.64
CA ARG A 107 -5.43 -5.05 17.54
C ARG A 107 -5.62 -6.56 17.56
N HIS A 108 -6.84 -7.02 17.32
CA HIS A 108 -7.21 -8.43 17.40
C HIS A 108 -8.39 -8.76 16.48
N ALA A 109 -8.52 -10.02 16.08
CA ALA A 109 -9.70 -10.53 15.40
C ALA A 109 -9.89 -12.01 15.71
N ASP A 110 -11.10 -12.39 16.08
CA ASP A 110 -11.48 -13.78 16.36
C ASP A 110 -12.98 -14.01 16.11
N GLY A 111 -13.53 -15.13 16.60
CA GLY A 111 -14.94 -15.46 16.42
C GLY A 111 -15.93 -14.51 17.12
N GLU A 112 -15.47 -13.64 18.04
CA GLU A 112 -16.32 -12.66 18.72
C GLU A 112 -16.38 -11.32 17.97
N GLY A 113 -15.36 -11.00 17.17
CA GLY A 113 -15.31 -9.79 16.36
C GLY A 113 -13.91 -9.26 16.15
N LEU A 114 -13.81 -7.96 15.82
CA LEU A 114 -12.55 -7.24 15.73
C LEU A 114 -12.32 -6.44 17.00
N GLY A 115 -11.23 -6.72 17.71
CA GLY A 115 -10.75 -5.89 18.80
C GLY A 115 -10.03 -4.66 18.24
N ILE A 116 -10.57 -3.48 18.52
CA ILE A 116 -10.01 -2.19 18.11
C ILE A 116 -9.64 -1.34 19.34
N VAL A 117 -8.77 -0.36 19.13
CA VAL A 117 -8.53 0.74 20.07
C VAL A 117 -8.84 2.06 19.39
N ASP A 118 -9.74 2.85 19.98
CA ASP A 118 -10.14 4.15 19.44
C ASP A 118 -9.15 5.28 19.81
N LEU A 119 -9.46 6.52 19.41
CA LEU A 119 -8.63 7.71 19.70
C LEU A 119 -8.55 8.05 21.19
N ASP A 120 -9.57 7.66 21.97
CA ASP A 120 -9.58 7.87 23.42
C ASP A 120 -8.75 6.80 24.15
N GLY A 121 -8.23 5.81 23.41
CA GLY A 121 -7.47 4.68 23.95
C GLY A 121 -8.35 3.59 24.55
N GLU A 122 -9.67 3.66 24.35
CA GLU A 122 -10.61 2.64 24.81
C GLU A 122 -10.58 1.44 23.87
N SER A 123 -10.69 0.25 24.46
CA SER A 123 -10.77 -1.00 23.70
C SER A 123 -12.24 -1.35 23.45
N ALA A 124 -12.57 -1.63 22.19
CA ALA A 124 -13.91 -2.04 21.79
C ALA A 124 -13.86 -3.29 20.91
N THR A 125 -14.95 -4.07 20.92
CA THR A 125 -15.16 -5.19 20.00
C THR A 125 -16.19 -4.78 18.95
N VAL A 126 -15.77 -4.77 17.69
CA VAL A 126 -16.63 -4.55 16.52
C VAL A 126 -17.20 -5.87 16.05
N ALA A 127 -18.53 -5.98 15.99
CA ALA A 127 -19.27 -7.16 15.54
C ALA A 127 -20.13 -6.91 14.28
N ALA A 128 -19.80 -5.87 13.49
CA ALA A 128 -20.51 -5.54 12.26
C ALA A 128 -20.30 -6.61 11.16
N ASP A 129 -21.25 -6.73 10.21
CA ASP A 129 -21.14 -7.69 9.11
C ASP A 129 -19.95 -7.41 8.18
N THR A 130 -19.60 -6.13 8.02
CA THR A 130 -18.51 -5.66 7.18
C THR A 130 -17.75 -4.52 7.84
N VAL A 131 -16.46 -4.42 7.51
CA VAL A 131 -15.59 -3.30 7.86
C VAL A 131 -14.89 -2.76 6.62
N ARG A 132 -14.35 -1.56 6.73
CA ARG A 132 -13.52 -0.92 5.69
C ARG A 132 -12.18 -0.55 6.28
N ILE A 133 -11.17 -0.46 5.42
CA ILE A 133 -9.89 0.16 5.73
C ILE A 133 -9.94 1.55 5.07
N PRO A 134 -10.36 2.61 5.79
CA PRO A 134 -10.57 3.92 5.20
C PRO A 134 -9.27 4.49 4.63
N HIS A 135 -9.40 5.16 3.48
CA HIS A 135 -8.38 6.05 2.98
C HIS A 135 -8.22 7.25 3.92
N PRO A 136 -7.00 7.75 4.22
CA PRO A 136 -6.82 8.91 5.11
C PRO A 136 -7.54 10.17 4.63
N ALA A 137 -7.76 10.33 3.31
CA ALA A 137 -8.58 11.43 2.77
C ALA A 137 -10.08 11.36 3.17
N LEU A 138 -10.54 10.22 3.70
CA LEU A 138 -11.89 10.01 4.22
C LEU A 138 -11.91 9.87 5.75
N LEU A 139 -10.75 9.93 6.40
CA LEU A 139 -10.64 9.68 7.83
C LEU A 139 -10.82 11.02 8.58
N PRO A 140 -11.88 11.17 9.40
CA PRO A 140 -11.98 12.30 10.32
C PRO A 140 -10.79 12.30 11.30
N ASP A 141 -10.40 13.48 11.77
CA ASP A 141 -9.39 13.62 12.81
C ASP A 141 -8.05 12.92 12.47
N LEU A 142 -7.67 12.95 11.18
CA LEU A 142 -6.48 12.27 10.67
C LEU A 142 -5.20 12.65 11.43
N ASP A 143 -5.07 13.91 11.83
CA ASP A 143 -3.89 14.38 12.58
C ASP A 143 -3.87 13.81 14.02
N ASP A 144 -5.03 13.62 14.65
CA ASP A 144 -5.14 12.96 15.94
C ASP A 144 -4.81 11.47 15.83
N TRP A 145 -5.29 10.79 14.77
CA TRP A 145 -4.90 9.41 14.48
C TRP A 145 -3.39 9.26 14.29
N ARG A 146 -2.76 10.20 13.58
CA ARG A 146 -1.29 10.20 13.38
C ARG A 146 -0.56 10.41 14.69
N GLY A 147 -1.02 11.35 15.52
CA GLY A 147 -0.46 11.60 16.85
C GLY A 147 -0.55 10.35 17.73
N PHE A 148 -1.76 9.78 17.84
CA PHE A 148 -2.01 8.58 18.62
C PHE A 148 -1.20 7.36 18.16
N ALA A 149 -1.11 7.13 16.84
CA ALA A 149 -0.29 6.06 16.28
C ALA A 149 1.20 6.25 16.59
N ALA A 150 1.71 7.50 16.52
CA ALA A 150 3.09 7.81 16.85
C ALA A 150 3.38 7.56 18.34
N GLU A 151 2.49 7.98 19.25
CA GLU A 151 2.61 7.76 20.69
C GLU A 151 2.63 6.27 21.06
N LEU A 152 1.80 5.46 20.41
CA LEU A 152 1.75 4.01 20.61
C LEU A 152 2.88 3.24 19.93
N GLY A 153 3.71 3.91 19.13
CA GLY A 153 4.77 3.27 18.35
C GLY A 153 4.24 2.29 17.30
N VAL A 154 3.03 2.56 16.78
CA VAL A 154 2.37 1.76 15.74
C VAL A 154 3.23 1.71 14.48
N ARG A 155 3.28 0.53 13.84
CA ARG A 155 3.96 0.33 12.57
C ARG A 155 3.05 -0.39 11.59
N GLN A 156 2.60 0.35 10.59
CA GLN A 156 1.83 -0.19 9.48
C GLN A 156 2.77 -0.68 8.39
N ARG A 157 2.43 -1.80 7.74
CA ARG A 157 3.24 -2.39 6.65
C ARG A 157 3.16 -1.61 5.34
N PHE A 158 2.15 -0.74 5.20
CA PHE A 158 2.05 0.29 4.19
C PHE A 158 1.52 1.58 4.83
N ASP A 159 1.75 2.71 4.18
CA ASP A 159 1.26 4.00 4.67
C ASP A 159 -0.26 4.08 4.50
N GLN A 160 -1.01 3.84 5.57
CA GLN A 160 -2.42 4.25 5.65
C GLN A 160 -2.49 5.65 6.25
N LEU A 161 -2.07 5.84 7.51
CA LEU A 161 -2.19 7.13 8.21
C LEU A 161 -1.20 8.18 7.70
N PHE A 162 0.02 7.77 7.38
CA PHE A 162 1.10 8.66 6.96
C PHE A 162 1.18 8.85 5.44
N ARG A 163 0.21 8.31 4.70
CA ARG A 163 0.11 8.55 3.26
C ARG A 163 -0.16 10.03 3.01
N GLU A 164 0.54 10.58 2.01
CA GLU A 164 0.33 11.95 1.56
C GLU A 164 -1.12 12.12 1.07
N VAL A 165 -1.84 13.08 1.66
CA VAL A 165 -3.22 13.42 1.32
C VAL A 165 -3.25 14.78 0.66
N HIS A 166 -3.97 14.89 -0.45
CA HIS A 166 -4.26 16.15 -1.12
C HIS A 166 -5.76 16.42 -1.07
N PRO A 167 -6.21 17.40 -0.27
CA PRO A 167 -7.63 17.73 -0.17
C PRO A 167 -8.14 18.29 -1.50
N LEU A 168 -9.43 18.11 -1.76
CA LEU A 168 -10.11 18.81 -2.85
C LEU A 168 -9.94 20.33 -2.68
N PRO A 169 -9.89 21.11 -3.78
CA PRO A 169 -9.83 22.56 -3.69
C PRO A 169 -11.05 23.13 -2.96
N ASP A 170 -10.83 24.15 -2.13
CA ASP A 170 -11.88 24.93 -1.47
C ASP A 170 -11.68 26.42 -1.79
N PRO A 171 -12.58 27.08 -2.54
CA PRO A 171 -13.80 26.52 -3.14
C PRO A 171 -13.53 25.51 -4.26
N LEU A 172 -14.50 24.62 -4.51
CA LEU A 172 -14.42 23.68 -5.64
C LEU A 172 -14.33 24.45 -6.98
N PRO A 173 -13.59 23.92 -7.97
CA PRO A 173 -13.52 24.51 -9.30
C PRO A 173 -14.90 24.56 -9.98
N ALA A 174 -15.05 25.45 -10.97
CA ALA A 174 -16.27 25.51 -11.77
C ALA A 174 -16.48 24.22 -12.60
N ASP A 175 -17.73 23.89 -12.93
CA ASP A 175 -18.11 22.63 -13.61
C ASP A 175 -17.45 22.40 -14.98
N HIS A 176 -16.93 23.45 -15.63
CA HIS A 176 -16.23 23.32 -16.91
C HIS A 176 -14.74 22.99 -16.75
N VAL A 177 -14.19 23.02 -15.53
CA VAL A 177 -12.79 22.67 -15.25
C VAL A 177 -12.68 21.16 -15.15
N THR A 178 -12.03 20.54 -16.14
CA THR A 178 -11.88 19.08 -16.25
C THR A 178 -10.45 18.57 -15.98
N ALA A 179 -9.53 19.49 -15.71
CA ALA A 179 -8.11 19.18 -15.58
C ALA A 179 -7.40 20.10 -14.57
N VAL A 180 -6.23 19.63 -14.11
CA VAL A 180 -5.30 20.37 -13.25
C VAL A 180 -3.94 20.42 -13.95
N ASP A 181 -3.40 21.63 -14.09
CA ASP A 181 -2.17 21.91 -14.84
C ASP A 181 -0.96 22.17 -13.96
N ASP A 182 -1.10 22.09 -12.63
CA ASP A 182 -0.06 22.42 -11.64
C ASP A 182 1.28 21.67 -11.85
N TRP A 183 1.22 20.51 -12.52
CA TRP A 183 2.39 19.68 -12.85
C TRP A 183 2.68 19.60 -14.35
N GLY A 184 1.95 20.34 -15.18
CA GLY A 184 2.19 20.40 -16.62
C GLY A 184 3.49 21.14 -16.97
N GLY A 185 4.03 20.88 -18.16
CA GLY A 185 5.20 21.58 -18.69
C GLY A 185 6.55 21.12 -18.14
N ALA A 186 6.58 20.16 -17.21
CA ALA A 186 7.84 19.58 -16.75
C ALA A 186 8.49 18.71 -17.83
N ALA A 187 9.77 18.99 -18.10
CA ALA A 187 10.57 18.28 -19.09
C ALA A 187 11.35 17.10 -18.47
N PHE A 188 11.41 16.01 -19.22
CA PHE A 188 12.28 14.86 -19.00
C PHE A 188 13.17 14.69 -20.22
N GLU A 189 14.46 14.46 -19.98
CA GLU A 189 15.42 14.17 -21.07
C GLU A 189 14.91 13.02 -21.95
N GLN A 190 14.28 12.03 -21.32
CA GLN A 190 13.68 10.90 -22.02
C GLN A 190 12.37 10.48 -21.36
N GLN A 191 11.38 10.13 -22.17
CA GLN A 191 10.08 9.61 -21.72
C GLN A 191 10.24 8.41 -20.77
N ARG A 192 11.24 7.54 -20.99
CA ARG A 192 11.51 6.38 -20.13
C ARG A 192 11.77 6.73 -18.66
N HIS A 193 12.24 7.93 -18.36
CA HIS A 193 12.49 8.36 -16.98
C HIS A 193 11.18 8.52 -16.20
N ALA A 194 10.18 9.17 -16.82
CA ALA A 194 8.85 9.31 -16.22
C ALA A 194 8.13 7.96 -16.10
N THR A 195 8.17 7.12 -17.15
CA THR A 195 7.48 5.81 -17.16
C THR A 195 8.14 4.77 -16.26
N SER A 196 9.48 4.78 -16.12
CA SER A 196 10.19 3.92 -15.16
C SER A 196 9.88 4.32 -13.73
N ARG A 197 9.82 5.63 -13.43
CA ARG A 197 9.38 6.14 -12.13
C ARG A 197 7.96 5.69 -11.82
N ALA A 198 7.04 5.82 -12.77
CA ALA A 198 5.67 5.35 -12.64
C ALA A 198 5.58 3.86 -12.30
N SER A 199 6.30 3.04 -13.05
CA SER A 199 6.34 1.59 -12.86
C SER A 199 6.91 1.21 -11.48
N SER A 200 7.95 1.90 -11.02
CA SER A 200 8.53 1.68 -9.69
C SER A 200 7.57 2.01 -8.54
N LEU A 201 6.58 2.86 -8.79
CA LEU A 201 5.56 3.28 -7.84
C LEU A 201 4.24 2.51 -8.00
N GLY A 202 4.18 1.54 -8.93
CA GLY A 202 2.99 0.72 -9.17
C GLY A 202 1.89 1.39 -10.00
N TYR A 203 2.18 2.50 -10.69
CA TYR A 203 1.22 3.16 -11.58
C TYR A 203 1.16 2.49 -12.95
N GLY A 204 -0.02 2.53 -13.57
CA GLY A 204 -0.26 2.02 -14.91
C GLY A 204 0.22 2.97 -16.01
N LEU A 205 0.31 2.44 -17.23
CA LEU A 205 0.64 3.21 -18.44
C LEU A 205 -0.40 2.93 -19.52
N SER A 206 -0.96 3.97 -20.14
CA SER A 206 -1.93 3.82 -21.22
C SER A 206 -1.98 5.04 -22.14
N GLY A 207 -1.62 4.85 -23.42
CA GLY A 207 -1.78 5.87 -24.46
C GLY A 207 -1.04 7.18 -24.19
N GLY A 208 0.15 7.11 -23.60
CA GLY A 208 0.95 8.28 -23.21
C GLY A 208 0.59 8.90 -21.86
N TYR A 209 -0.31 8.26 -21.11
CA TYR A 209 -0.68 8.66 -19.76
C TYR A 209 -0.13 7.66 -18.73
N ILE A 210 0.34 8.21 -17.61
CA ILE A 210 0.46 7.45 -16.37
C ILE A 210 -0.91 7.43 -15.70
N THR A 211 -1.34 6.28 -15.20
CA THR A 211 -2.68 6.08 -14.68
C THR A 211 -2.71 5.43 -13.30
N THR A 212 -3.70 5.82 -12.50
CA THR A 212 -4.09 5.10 -11.30
C THR A 212 -5.61 4.96 -11.27
N THR A 213 -6.12 3.82 -10.80
CA THR A 213 -7.56 3.51 -10.78
C THR A 213 -8.03 3.37 -9.34
N ILE A 214 -8.97 4.22 -8.97
CA ILE A 214 -9.58 4.31 -7.65
C ILE A 214 -11.03 3.84 -7.76
N HIS A 215 -11.50 3.11 -6.75
CA HIS A 215 -12.92 2.80 -6.60
C HIS A 215 -13.42 3.56 -5.39
N GLU A 216 -14.37 4.46 -5.63
CA GLU A 216 -14.88 5.40 -4.62
C GLU A 216 -16.37 5.58 -4.84
N ALA A 217 -17.16 5.49 -3.77
CA ALA A 217 -18.62 5.58 -3.81
C ALA A 217 -19.29 4.68 -4.89
N GLY A 218 -18.75 3.48 -5.09
CA GLY A 218 -19.25 2.51 -6.08
C GLY A 218 -18.91 2.84 -7.54
N ARG A 219 -18.16 3.91 -7.80
CA ARG A 219 -17.76 4.34 -9.15
C ARG A 219 -16.28 4.04 -9.38
N ARG A 220 -15.92 3.78 -10.63
CA ARG A 220 -14.52 3.59 -11.03
C ARG A 220 -13.98 4.89 -11.59
N THR A 221 -13.02 5.48 -10.90
CA THR A 221 -12.35 6.71 -11.32
C THR A 221 -10.90 6.41 -11.71
N THR A 222 -10.49 6.81 -12.92
CA THR A 222 -9.11 6.69 -13.39
C THR A 222 -8.50 8.07 -13.52
N ALA A 223 -7.51 8.38 -12.68
CA ALA A 223 -6.67 9.55 -12.87
C ALA A 223 -5.68 9.29 -14.01
N ARG A 224 -5.48 10.28 -14.88
CA ARG A 224 -4.59 10.21 -16.05
C ARG A 224 -3.71 11.44 -16.09
N TYR A 225 -2.41 11.23 -16.12
CA TYR A 225 -1.41 12.28 -16.18
C TYR A 225 -0.57 12.12 -17.44
N TRP A 226 -0.60 13.13 -18.31
CA TRP A 226 0.09 13.08 -19.61
C TRP A 226 1.61 13.15 -19.43
N VAL A 227 2.33 12.24 -20.09
CA VAL A 227 3.81 12.20 -20.09
C VAL A 227 4.41 11.98 -21.48
N GLY A 228 3.62 12.18 -22.54
CA GLY A 228 4.05 11.98 -23.92
C GLY A 228 3.75 10.57 -24.45
N ALA A 229 3.65 10.45 -25.78
CA ALA A 229 3.30 9.22 -26.48
C ALA A 229 4.30 8.87 -27.60
N GLU A 230 5.51 9.42 -27.53
CA GLU A 230 6.57 9.20 -28.51
C GLU A 230 7.40 7.94 -28.19
N HIS A 231 8.65 7.91 -28.64
CA HIS A 231 9.58 6.83 -28.36
C HIS A 231 10.19 6.99 -26.94
N PRO A 232 10.58 5.89 -26.27
CA PRO A 232 11.12 5.95 -24.90
C PRO A 232 12.33 6.88 -24.71
N GLU A 233 13.15 7.06 -25.77
CA GLU A 233 14.34 7.92 -25.78
C GLU A 233 14.04 9.38 -26.15
N ALA A 234 12.82 9.69 -26.59
CA ALA A 234 12.43 11.04 -26.96
C ALA A 234 12.25 11.91 -25.72
N GLU A 235 12.56 13.20 -25.85
CA GLU A 235 12.25 14.19 -24.83
C GLU A 235 10.74 14.18 -24.55
N ALA A 236 10.37 14.29 -23.28
CA ALA A 236 8.97 14.28 -22.87
C ALA A 236 8.63 15.53 -22.08
N VAL A 237 7.51 16.16 -22.43
CA VAL A 237 6.91 17.25 -21.68
C VAL A 237 5.60 16.76 -21.09
N THR A 238 5.48 16.88 -19.78
CA THR A 238 4.26 16.53 -19.05
C THR A 238 3.12 17.49 -19.40
N GLY A 239 1.89 17.00 -19.27
CA GLY A 239 0.69 17.79 -19.53
C GLY A 239 -0.26 17.75 -18.35
N GLU A 240 -1.53 17.90 -18.65
CA GLU A 240 -2.61 17.96 -17.68
C GLU A 240 -2.83 16.63 -16.91
N LEU A 241 -3.26 16.77 -15.66
CA LEU A 241 -3.88 15.71 -14.86
C LEU A 241 -5.40 15.84 -14.98
N HIS A 242 -6.07 14.77 -15.42
CA HIS A 242 -7.53 14.71 -15.47
C HIS A 242 -8.06 13.36 -14.97
N TRP A 243 -9.36 13.27 -14.77
CA TRP A 243 -10.02 12.05 -14.29
C TRP A 243 -11.09 11.57 -15.26
N LEU A 244 -11.11 10.25 -15.47
CA LEU A 244 -12.22 9.57 -16.11
C LEU A 244 -13.08 8.90 -15.04
N VAL A 245 -14.36 9.21 -14.96
CA VAL A 245 -15.30 8.51 -14.08
C VAL A 245 -16.18 7.61 -14.92
N ASP A 246 -16.14 6.32 -14.64
CA ASP A 246 -16.78 5.26 -15.41
C ASP A 246 -16.41 5.28 -16.91
N GLY A 247 -15.20 5.79 -17.21
CA GLY A 247 -14.66 5.91 -18.56
C GLY A 247 -14.92 7.23 -19.28
N ALA A 248 -15.71 8.14 -18.70
CA ALA A 248 -15.99 9.45 -19.26
C ALA A 248 -15.17 10.55 -18.56
N LEU A 249 -14.69 11.55 -19.30
CA LEU A 249 -14.02 12.72 -18.72
C LEU A 249 -14.97 13.42 -17.73
N ALA A 250 -14.50 13.68 -16.52
CA ALA A 250 -15.28 14.30 -15.47
C ALA A 250 -14.75 15.69 -15.11
N PRO A 251 -15.63 16.64 -14.74
CA PRO A 251 -15.23 17.86 -14.04
C PRO A 251 -14.50 17.54 -12.74
N VAL A 252 -13.50 18.35 -12.39
CA VAL A 252 -12.74 18.19 -11.13
C VAL A 252 -13.65 18.24 -9.92
N ALA A 253 -14.70 19.07 -9.94
CA ALA A 253 -15.70 19.17 -8.88
C ALA A 253 -16.54 17.90 -8.67
N GLN A 254 -16.52 16.96 -9.62
CA GLN A 254 -17.23 15.66 -9.53
C GLN A 254 -16.30 14.51 -9.12
N VAL A 255 -15.02 14.78 -8.92
CA VAL A 255 -14.04 13.78 -8.46
C VAL A 255 -14.12 13.68 -6.94
N GLY A 256 -14.23 12.46 -6.41
CA GLY A 256 -14.23 12.23 -4.98
C GLY A 256 -12.86 12.47 -4.33
N PRO A 257 -12.81 12.72 -3.01
CA PRO A 257 -11.59 13.10 -2.31
C PRO A 257 -10.47 12.05 -2.40
N VAL A 258 -10.79 10.75 -2.43
CA VAL A 258 -9.78 9.70 -2.59
C VAL A 258 -9.19 9.73 -3.99
N ALA A 259 -10.05 9.74 -5.02
CA ALA A 259 -9.59 9.75 -6.41
C ALA A 259 -8.79 11.02 -6.75
N TYR A 260 -9.19 12.16 -6.20
CA TYR A 260 -8.45 13.41 -6.33
C TYR A 260 -7.07 13.30 -5.65
N SER A 261 -7.05 12.92 -4.36
CA SER A 261 -5.82 12.80 -3.59
C SER A 261 -4.81 11.87 -4.26
N GLU A 262 -5.25 10.70 -4.71
CA GLU A 262 -4.37 9.72 -5.36
C GLU A 262 -3.89 10.15 -6.75
N GLY A 263 -4.73 10.86 -7.51
CA GLY A 263 -4.33 11.46 -8.78
C GLY A 263 -3.25 12.52 -8.60
N VAL A 264 -3.42 13.40 -7.62
CA VAL A 264 -2.43 14.44 -7.28
C VAL A 264 -1.14 13.81 -6.76
N ARG A 265 -1.21 12.83 -5.84
CA ARG A 265 -0.05 12.11 -5.32
C ARG A 265 0.76 11.47 -6.44
N MET A 266 0.07 10.85 -7.41
CA MET A 266 0.68 10.32 -8.63
C MET A 266 1.40 11.42 -9.42
N ALA A 267 0.69 12.49 -9.83
CA ALA A 267 1.28 13.55 -10.64
C ALA A 267 2.51 14.20 -9.97
N ARG A 268 2.43 14.49 -8.66
CA ARG A 268 3.54 15.03 -7.86
C ARG A 268 4.75 14.09 -7.83
N ALA A 269 4.53 12.81 -7.58
CA ALA A 269 5.62 11.83 -7.49
C ALA A 269 6.36 11.62 -8.81
N ILE A 270 5.65 11.77 -9.94
CA ILE A 270 6.25 11.76 -11.27
C ILE A 270 6.97 13.09 -11.53
N HIS A 271 6.29 14.22 -11.33
CA HIS A 271 6.83 15.56 -11.54
C HIS A 271 8.11 15.83 -10.72
N ALA A 272 8.25 15.23 -9.55
CA ALA A 272 9.47 15.32 -8.74
C ALA A 272 10.73 14.73 -9.42
N ALA A 273 10.56 13.83 -10.39
CA ALA A 273 11.66 13.20 -11.13
C ALA A 273 12.06 13.96 -12.41
N ARG A 274 11.45 15.12 -12.68
CA ARG A 274 11.75 15.96 -13.85
C ARG A 274 13.19 16.47 -13.82
N LYS A 275 13.66 16.97 -14.97
CA LYS A 275 14.91 17.74 -15.03
C LYS A 275 14.77 19.03 -14.22
N LEU A 276 15.72 19.27 -13.32
CA LEU A 276 15.84 20.57 -12.65
C LEU A 276 16.70 21.47 -13.53
N GLU A 277 16.24 22.70 -13.78
CA GLU A 277 17.12 23.72 -14.36
C GLU A 277 18.21 24.07 -13.33
N GLU A 278 19.47 24.12 -13.75
CA GLU A 278 20.54 24.67 -12.92
C GLU A 278 20.20 26.14 -12.65
N ALA A 279 20.08 26.50 -11.37
CA ALA A 279 19.82 27.88 -10.98
C ALA A 279 20.94 28.77 -11.53
N LYS A 280 20.59 29.72 -12.40
CA LYS A 280 21.51 30.74 -12.91
C LYS A 280 21.80 31.81 -11.86
#